data_AF-A0A931HG60-F1
#
_entry.id   AF-A0A931HG60-F1
#
_cell.length_a   1.000
_cell.length_b   1.000
_cell.length_c   1.000
_cell.angle_alpha   90.00
_cell.angle_beta   90.00
_cell.angle_gamma   90.00
#
_symmetry.space_group_name_H-M   'P 1'
#
loop_
_entity.id
_entity.type
_entity.pdbx_description
1 polymer ?
#
loop_
_entity_poly.entity_id
_entity_poly.type
_entity_poly.pdbx_seq_one_letter_code
_entity_poly.pdbx_strand_id
1 'polypeptide(L)' 'MKKAGLAALVLAGLAAAALLANWLMRWLAIDSCLDASGAWDYARNVCLYR' A
#
# COMPACT_ATOMS: atom_id res chain seq x y z
N MET A 1 21.62 -12.89 23.88
CA MET A 1 21.75 -12.29 22.53
C MET A 1 20.76 -12.82 21.48
N LYS A 2 20.19 -14.04 21.59
CA LYS A 2 19.32 -14.64 20.53
C LYS A 2 17.92 -14.01 20.36
N LYS A 3 17.33 -13.44 21.42
CA LYS A 3 15.95 -12.90 21.40
C LYS A 3 15.82 -11.58 20.62
N ALA A 4 16.87 -10.75 20.63
CA ALA A 4 16.89 -9.47 19.93
C ALA A 4 16.90 -9.62 18.40
N GLY A 5 17.60 -10.63 17.88
CA GLY A 5 17.64 -10.92 16.44
C GLY A 5 16.29 -11.40 15.90
N LEU A 6 15.58 -12.25 16.66
CA LEU A 6 14.24 -12.71 16.28
C LEU A 6 13.22 -11.56 16.25
N ALA A 7 13.25 -10.70 17.27
CA ALA A 7 12.38 -9.52 17.33
C ALA A 7 12.60 -8.57 16.15
N ALA A 8 13.87 -8.31 15.78
CA ALA A 8 14.22 -7.48 14.63
C ALA A 8 13.70 -8.07 13.30
N LEU A 9 13.84 -9.38 13.10
CA LEU A 9 13.31 -10.08 11.92
C LEU A 9 11.78 -10.01 11.83
N VAL A 10 11.08 -10.18 12.95
CA VAL A 10 9.63 -10.07 13.00
C VAL A 10 9.18 -8.65 12.67
N LEU A 11 9.81 -7.63 13.24
CA LEU A 11 9.49 -6.23 12.96
C LEU A 11 9.77 -5.86 11.50
N ALA A 12 10.89 -6.32 10.95
CA ALA A 12 11.20 -6.12 9.54
C ALA A 12 10.17 -6.80 8.62
N GLY A 13 9.74 -8.03 8.96
CA GLY A 13 8.69 -8.74 8.24
C GLY A 13 7.34 -8.00 8.28
N LEU A 14 6.94 -7.49 9.44
CA LEU A 14 5.72 -6.70 9.59
C LEU A 14 5.78 -5.40 8.80
N ALA A 15 6.92 -4.69 8.83
CA ALA A 15 7.11 -3.46 8.06
C ALA A 15 7.04 -3.73 6.56
N ALA A 16 7.67 -4.80 6.07
CA ALA A 16 7.61 -5.21 4.66
C ALA A 16 6.17 -5.58 4.25
N ALA A 17 5.46 -6.34 5.08
CA ALA A 17 4.07 -6.71 4.84
C ALA A 17 3.15 -5.48 4.78
N ALA A 18 3.35 -4.52 5.68
CA ALA A 18 2.57 -3.27 5.70
C ALA A 18 2.81 -2.43 4.44
N LEU A 19 4.07 -2.31 4.00
CA LEU A 19 4.42 -1.61 2.75
C LEU A 19 3.79 -2.28 1.54
N LEU A 20 3.85 -3.61 1.47
CA LEU A 20 3.27 -4.38 0.38
C LEU A 20 1.75 -4.27 0.34
N ALA A 21 1.09 -4.35 1.50
CA ALA A 21 -0.36 -4.18 1.62
C ALA A 21 -0.80 -2.78 1.18
N ASN A 22 -0.09 -1.73 1.62
CA ASN A 22 -0.39 -0.36 1.21
C ASN A 22 -0.20 -0.15 -0.29
N TRP A 23 0.86 -0.73 -0.86
CA TRP A 23 1.11 -0.66 -2.31
C TRP A 23 0.00 -1.36 -3.12
N LEU A 24 -0.42 -2.55 -2.69
CA LEU A 24 -1.49 -3.30 -3.35
C LEU A 24 -2.84 -2.58 -3.28
N MET A 25 -3.21 -2.08 -2.09
CA MET A 25 -4.45 -1.35 -1.90
C MET A 25 -4.51 -0.08 -2.75
N ARG A 26 -3.38 0.63 -2.89
CA ARG A 26 -3.28 1.81 -3.75
C ARG A 26 -3.45 1.45 -5.22
N TRP A 27 -2.83 0.36 -5.68
CA TRP A 27 -2.99 -0.13 -7.04
C TRP A 27 -4.44 -0.47 -7.36
N LEU A 28 -5.09 -1.25 -6.49
CA LEU A 28 -6.50 -1.62 -6.64
C LEU A 28 -7.42 -0.38 -6.65
N ALA A 29 -7.12 0.64 -5.84
CA ALA A 29 -7.87 1.89 -5.84
C ALA A 29 -7.70 2.69 -7.15
N ILE A 30 -6.50 2.67 -7.74
CA ILE A 30 -6.24 3.31 -9.04
C ILE A 30 -6.98 2.56 -10.15
N ASP A 31 -6.83 1.24 -10.22
CA ASP A 31 -7.47 0.43 -11.26
C ASP A 31 -9.00 0.57 -11.21
N SER A 32 -9.60 0.42 -10.02
CA SER A 32 -11.05 0.60 -9.86
C SER A 32 -11.53 2.02 -10.20
N CYS A 33 -10.73 3.06 -9.95
CA CYS A 33 -11.05 4.42 -10.37
C CYS A 33 -11.09 4.55 -11.90
N LEU A 34 -10.06 4.02 -12.57
CA LEU A 34 -9.93 4.10 -14.02
C LEU A 34 -11.00 3.25 -14.73
N ASP A 35 -11.33 2.07 -14.19
CA ASP A 35 -12.41 1.21 -14.67
C ASP A 35 -13.77 1.90 -14.59
N ALA A 36 -13.98 2.72 -13.56
CA ALA A 36 -15.19 3.54 -13.39
C ALA A 36 -15.19 4.82 -14.25
N SER A 37 -14.28 4.94 -15.23
CA SER A 37 -14.08 6.15 -16.05
C SER A 37 -13.72 7.40 -15.24
N GLY A 38 -13.20 7.23 -14.02
CA GLY A 38 -12.66 8.30 -13.20
C GLY A 38 -11.26 8.72 -13.66
N ALA A 39 -10.75 9.80 -13.07
CA ALA A 39 -9.38 10.26 -13.25
C ALA A 39 -8.65 10.22 -11.91
N TRP A 40 -7.57 9.45 -11.81
CA TRP A 40 -6.77 9.38 -10.59
C TRP A 40 -5.86 10.61 -10.45
N ASP A 41 -5.95 11.30 -9.31
CA ASP A 41 -5.04 12.39 -8.95
C ASP A 41 -3.87 11.83 -8.12
N TYR A 42 -2.70 11.71 -8.74
CA TYR A 42 -1.51 11.17 -8.09
C TYR A 42 -0.96 12.08 -6.98
N ALA A 43 -1.21 13.39 -7.03
CA ALA A 43 -0.72 14.34 -6.05
C ALA A 43 -1.54 14.29 -4.76
N ARG A 44 -2.88 14.16 -4.89
CA ARG A 44 -3.80 14.06 -3.75
C ARG A 44 -4.13 12.62 -3.35
N ASN A 45 -3.74 11.64 -4.16
CA ASN A 45 -4.01 10.23 -3.96
C ASN A 45 -5.51 9.91 -3.84
N VAL A 46 -6.31 10.51 -4.72
CA VAL A 46 -7.78 10.38 -4.75
C VAL A 46 -8.28 10.15 -6.17
N CYS A 47 -9.42 9.47 -6.30
CA CYS A 47 -10.15 9.37 -7.55
C CYS A 47 -11.04 10.61 -7.76
N LEU A 48 -11.02 11.17 -8.97
CA LEU A 48 -11.92 12.23 -9.41
C LEU A 48 -12.95 11.65 -10.36
N TYR A 49 -14.20 11.59 -9.92
CA TYR A 49 -15.32 11.23 -10.80
C TYR A 49 -15.79 12.45 -11.58
N ARG A 50 -16.14 12.26 -12.86
CA ARG A 50 -16.78 13.29 -13.70
C ARG A 50 -18.28 13.14 -13.69
#